data_AF-A0A6N2EH83-F1
#
_entry.id   AF-A0A6N2EH83-F1
#
_cell.length_a   1.000
_cell.length_b   1.000
_cell.length_c   1.000
_cell.angle_alpha   90.00
_cell.angle_beta   90.00
_cell.angle_gamma   90.00
#
_symmetry.space_group_name_H-M   'P 1'
#
loop_
_entity.id
_entity.type
_entity.pdbx_description
1 polymer ?
#
loop_
_entity_poly.entity_id
_entity_poly.type
_entity_poly.pdbx_seq_one_letter_code
_entity_poly.pdbx_strand_id
1 'polypeptide(L)'
;MPRPASALCPYCGEVSRDMTRCSACGGPFDPLSRQATQNAMGPWFVRDPGRPFRPGCSFAELRRGVERGRIGPETIVRGPTTHQFWAPARRAPGLANLLGVCHACGGGATQKDYVCRHCGVAFPSPGDRQHMGLVDSRPLPGRDRAEAIVSVAGPSVRAGGEGWAFNRVLADSPSIDAEGVTLHIGRRRRRSPLWPVAAMVACALVVGVGLGVGIGRLPGLLQDGVTPEASSRGAMAAGEGERAAPTRDQASGVAAEDVGTGVRRSTESAPLRADVGEADALPAERIEESAVAERAGGWNERLVSLLLEDSLGSVATARELVRREGRDGREHAISPRAEGYVDRRFQVVRIRTLP
;
A
#
# COMPACT_ATOMS: atom_id res chain seq x y z
N MET A 1 -24.38 -44.97 8.19
CA MET A 1 -24.09 -43.73 8.93
C MET A 1 -23.71 -42.65 7.91
N PRO A 2 -24.34 -41.47 7.92
CA PRO A 2 -23.94 -40.38 7.02
C PRO A 2 -22.50 -39.96 7.32
N ARG A 3 -21.70 -39.80 6.27
CA ARG A 3 -20.31 -39.32 6.38
C ARG A 3 -20.35 -37.92 6.98
N PRO A 4 -19.54 -37.59 8.01
CA PRO A 4 -19.53 -36.25 8.56
C PRO A 4 -19.18 -35.27 7.44
N ALA A 5 -20.01 -34.24 7.28
CA ALA A 5 -19.77 -33.23 6.28
C ALA A 5 -18.47 -32.50 6.64
N SER A 6 -17.52 -32.46 5.71
CA SER A 6 -16.27 -31.71 5.85
C SER A 6 -16.32 -30.48 4.96
N ALA A 7 -15.79 -29.34 5.43
CA ALA A 7 -15.68 -28.12 4.65
C ALA A 7 -14.22 -27.71 4.46
N LEU A 8 -13.88 -27.27 3.25
CA LEU A 8 -12.59 -26.68 2.95
C LEU A 8 -12.53 -25.25 3.52
N CYS A 9 -11.52 -24.95 4.32
CA CYS A 9 -11.33 -23.62 4.89
C CYS A 9 -10.89 -22.62 3.82
N PRO A 10 -11.64 -21.52 3.58
CA PRO A 10 -11.29 -20.53 2.56
C PRO A 10 -10.07 -19.66 2.95
N TYR A 11 -9.55 -19.80 4.18
CA TYR A 11 -8.47 -18.97 4.71
C TYR A 11 -7.10 -19.65 4.72
N CYS A 12 -7.05 -20.97 4.83
CA CYS A 12 -5.78 -21.71 4.87
C CYS A 12 -5.78 -22.98 4.03
N GLY A 13 -6.90 -23.33 3.38
CA GLY A 13 -7.01 -24.54 2.57
C GLY A 13 -7.12 -25.86 3.36
N GLU A 14 -7.14 -25.81 4.70
CA GLU A 14 -7.31 -27.02 5.51
C GLU A 14 -8.74 -27.55 5.45
N VAL A 15 -8.90 -28.87 5.42
CA VAL A 15 -10.22 -29.52 5.51
C VAL A 15 -10.65 -29.61 6.98
N SER A 16 -11.70 -28.89 7.34
CA SER A 16 -12.27 -28.90 8.68
C SER A 16 -13.44 -29.88 8.78
N ARG A 17 -13.52 -30.60 9.91
CA ARG A 17 -14.71 -31.37 10.31
C ARG A 17 -15.75 -30.51 11.04
N ASP A 18 -15.32 -29.38 11.59
CA ASP A 18 -16.20 -28.39 12.21
C ASP A 18 -16.68 -27.40 11.14
N MET A 19 -18.00 -27.26 10.99
CA MET A 19 -18.66 -26.37 10.04
C MET A 19 -18.78 -24.91 10.53
N THR A 20 -18.40 -24.64 11.77
CA THR A 20 -18.43 -23.29 12.35
C THR A 20 -17.08 -22.59 12.25
N ARG A 21 -15.99 -23.33 12.47
CA ARG A 21 -14.61 -22.82 12.46
C ARG A 21 -13.63 -23.83 11.88
N CYS A 22 -12.55 -23.33 11.31
CA CYS A 22 -11.42 -24.14 10.88
C CYS A 22 -10.59 -24.61 12.09
N SER A 23 -10.36 -25.92 12.20
CA SER A 23 -9.51 -26.53 13.24
C SER A 23 -8.05 -26.08 13.20
N ALA A 24 -7.50 -25.74 12.03
CA ALA A 24 -6.11 -25.32 11.89
C ALA A 24 -5.90 -23.81 12.16
N CYS A 25 -6.71 -22.94 11.56
CA CYS A 25 -6.46 -21.50 11.63
C CYS A 25 -7.41 -20.73 12.57
N GLY A 26 -8.47 -21.38 13.06
CA GLY A 26 -9.52 -20.80 13.90
C GLY A 26 -10.49 -19.87 13.14
N GLY A 27 -10.36 -19.77 11.82
CA GLY A 27 -11.16 -18.89 10.98
C GLY A 27 -12.62 -19.35 10.93
N PRO A 28 -13.59 -18.45 11.21
CA PRO A 28 -15.02 -18.79 11.22
C PRO A 28 -15.61 -18.89 9.80
N PHE A 29 -16.54 -19.81 9.57
CA PHE A 29 -17.13 -20.04 8.23
C PHE A 29 -18.40 -19.22 7.93
N ASP A 30 -18.74 -18.27 8.81
CA ASP A 30 -19.89 -17.41 8.60
C ASP A 30 -19.69 -16.48 7.37
N PRO A 31 -20.77 -16.09 6.68
CA PRO A 31 -20.69 -15.24 5.49
C PRO A 31 -20.01 -13.87 5.74
N LEU A 32 -20.21 -13.27 6.92
CA LEU A 32 -19.65 -11.95 7.23
C LEU A 32 -18.13 -12.01 7.37
N SER A 33 -17.62 -13.04 8.03
CA SER A 33 -16.17 -13.27 8.16
C SER A 33 -15.52 -13.59 6.83
N ARG A 34 -16.22 -14.29 5.92
CA ARG A 34 -15.76 -14.52 4.55
C ARG A 34 -15.68 -13.20 3.77
N GLN A 35 -16.72 -12.38 3.82
CA GLN A 35 -16.71 -11.05 3.19
C GLN A 35 -15.63 -10.15 3.79
N ALA A 36 -15.46 -10.16 5.11
CA ALA A 36 -14.43 -9.38 5.80
C ALA A 36 -13.03 -9.79 5.37
N THR A 37 -12.78 -11.09 5.23
CA THR A 37 -11.50 -11.61 4.75
C THR A 37 -11.30 -11.27 3.28
N GLN A 38 -12.31 -11.43 2.43
CA GLN A 38 -12.24 -11.01 1.03
C GLN A 38 -11.93 -9.51 0.93
N ASN A 39 -12.50 -8.68 1.81
CA ASN A 39 -12.19 -7.26 1.89
C ASN A 39 -10.76 -6.97 2.35
N ALA A 40 -10.19 -7.85 3.16
CA ALA A 40 -8.81 -7.76 3.61
C ALA A 40 -7.82 -8.32 2.58
N MET A 41 -8.27 -9.11 1.60
CA MET A 41 -7.40 -9.73 0.60
C MET A 41 -6.75 -8.69 -0.30
N GLY A 42 -5.56 -9.01 -0.78
CA GLY A 42 -4.83 -8.15 -1.70
C GLY A 42 -3.48 -8.72 -2.11
N PRO A 43 -2.67 -7.89 -2.78
CA PRO A 43 -1.43 -8.32 -3.41
C PRO A 43 -0.31 -8.78 -2.50
N TRP A 44 -0.43 -8.52 -1.21
CA TRP A 44 0.69 -8.57 -0.30
C TRP A 44 0.68 -9.82 0.55
N PHE A 45 1.79 -10.53 0.59
CA PHE A 45 1.95 -11.71 1.43
C PHE A 45 2.92 -11.39 2.56
N VAL A 46 2.58 -11.83 3.77
CA VAL A 46 3.47 -11.80 4.93
C VAL A 46 3.90 -13.24 5.19
N ARG A 47 5.21 -13.49 5.26
CA ARG A 47 5.72 -14.84 5.50
C ARG A 47 5.45 -15.22 6.95
N ASP A 48 4.62 -16.25 7.12
CA ASP A 48 4.28 -16.84 8.41
C ASP A 48 4.49 -18.36 8.30
N PRO A 49 5.61 -18.91 8.82
CA PRO A 49 5.89 -20.34 8.73
C PRO A 49 4.82 -21.23 9.38
N GLY A 50 4.10 -20.71 10.39
CA GLY A 50 3.02 -21.43 11.04
C GLY A 50 1.72 -21.41 10.23
N ARG A 51 1.62 -20.54 9.21
CA ARG A 51 0.43 -20.36 8.38
C ARG A 51 0.82 -20.08 6.92
N PRO A 52 1.46 -21.04 6.23
CA PRO A 52 2.07 -20.83 4.91
C PRO A 52 1.05 -20.52 3.81
N PHE A 53 -0.19 -20.97 3.96
CA PHE A 53 -1.27 -20.84 2.97
C PHE A 53 -2.21 -19.67 3.26
N ARG A 54 -1.79 -18.69 4.07
CA ARG A 54 -2.59 -17.48 4.29
C ARG A 54 -2.78 -16.74 2.97
N PRO A 55 -4.01 -16.26 2.69
CA PRO A 55 -4.23 -15.40 1.53
C PRO A 55 -3.40 -14.14 1.67
N GLY A 56 -3.10 -13.53 0.53
CA GLY A 56 -2.54 -12.19 0.50
C GLY A 56 -3.48 -11.19 1.17
N CYS A 57 -2.95 -10.05 1.59
CA CYS A 57 -3.63 -8.96 2.26
C CYS A 57 -3.50 -7.66 1.46
N SER A 58 -4.39 -6.72 1.72
CA SER A 58 -4.35 -5.38 1.15
C SER A 58 -3.24 -4.55 1.78
N PHE A 59 -2.77 -3.53 1.07
CA PHE A 59 -1.79 -2.60 1.63
C PHE A 59 -2.33 -1.85 2.86
N ALA A 60 -3.65 -1.61 2.92
CA ALA A 60 -4.30 -1.02 4.08
C ALA A 60 -4.22 -1.92 5.34
N GLU A 61 -4.28 -3.24 5.17
CA GLU A 61 -4.05 -4.19 6.27
C GLU A 61 -2.58 -4.19 6.71
N LEU A 62 -1.63 -4.12 5.76
CA LEU A 62 -0.22 -3.97 6.10
C LEU A 62 0.03 -2.72 6.93
N ARG A 63 -0.51 -1.56 6.51
CA ARG A 63 -0.39 -0.30 7.26
C ARG A 63 -0.93 -0.42 8.68
N ARG A 64 -2.12 -1.00 8.85
CA ARG A 64 -2.69 -1.30 10.18
C ARG A 64 -1.85 -2.31 10.97
N GLY A 65 -1.13 -3.21 10.30
CA GLY A 65 -0.17 -4.12 10.90
C GLY A 65 1.07 -3.38 11.44
N VAL A 66 1.59 -2.42 10.69
CA VAL A 66 2.70 -1.54 11.10
C VAL A 66 2.30 -0.65 12.27
N GLU A 67 1.14 0.01 12.20
CA GLU A 67 0.60 0.85 13.28
C GLU A 67 0.45 0.10 14.61
N ARG A 68 0.10 -1.19 14.54
CA ARG A 68 -0.03 -2.07 15.71
C ARG A 68 1.28 -2.77 16.13
N GLY A 69 2.41 -2.48 15.46
CA GLY A 69 3.69 -3.12 15.73
C GLY A 69 3.77 -4.61 15.36
N ARG A 70 2.80 -5.15 14.62
CA ARG A 70 2.81 -6.55 14.15
C ARG A 70 3.73 -6.77 12.96
N ILE A 71 3.95 -5.71 12.17
CA ILE A 71 4.86 -5.71 11.03
C ILE A 71 5.99 -4.75 11.37
N GLY A 72 7.20 -5.31 11.48
CA GLY A 72 8.42 -4.56 11.76
C GLY A 72 9.37 -4.53 10.56
N PRO A 73 10.53 -3.85 10.69
CA PRO A 73 11.53 -3.71 9.62
C PRO A 73 12.09 -5.04 9.07
N GLU A 74 12.16 -6.06 9.92
CA GLU A 74 12.67 -7.39 9.59
C GLU A 74 11.57 -8.37 9.12
N THR A 75 10.29 -7.99 9.18
CA THR A 75 9.20 -8.85 8.72
C THR A 75 9.37 -9.15 7.24
N ILE A 76 9.36 -10.44 6.88
CA ILE A 76 9.51 -10.86 5.49
C ILE A 76 8.17 -10.76 4.78
N VAL A 77 8.14 -9.99 3.69
CA VAL A 77 6.95 -9.71 2.90
C VAL A 77 7.21 -9.94 1.41
N ARG A 78 6.14 -10.06 0.63
CA ARG A 78 6.16 -10.11 -0.84
C ARG A 78 4.98 -9.31 -1.36
N GLY A 79 5.16 -8.56 -2.44
CA GLY A 79 4.07 -7.83 -3.07
C GLY A 79 4.46 -7.13 -4.37
N PRO A 80 3.60 -6.24 -4.89
CA PRO A 80 3.82 -5.54 -6.16
C PRO A 80 5.13 -4.76 -6.20
N THR A 81 5.47 -4.05 -5.11
CA THR A 81 6.68 -3.22 -5.08
C THR A 81 7.96 -4.00 -4.80
N THR A 82 7.85 -5.28 -4.43
CA THR A 82 9.01 -6.18 -4.31
C THR A 82 9.22 -7.03 -5.57
N HIS A 83 8.55 -6.70 -6.67
CA HIS A 83 8.54 -7.50 -7.90
C HIS A 83 8.16 -8.97 -7.64
N GLN A 84 7.25 -9.21 -6.70
CA GLN A 84 6.84 -10.55 -6.28
C GLN A 84 7.96 -11.42 -5.66
N PHE A 85 9.12 -10.85 -5.32
CA PHE A 85 10.13 -11.54 -4.51
C PHE A 85 9.88 -11.34 -3.01
N TRP A 86 10.33 -12.29 -2.21
CA TRP A 86 10.37 -12.16 -0.75
C TRP A 86 11.49 -11.19 -0.35
N ALA A 87 11.15 -10.19 0.46
CA ALA A 87 12.09 -9.20 0.95
C ALA A 87 11.74 -8.78 2.38
N PRO A 88 12.71 -8.31 3.19
CA PRO A 88 12.41 -7.64 4.45
C PRO A 88 11.57 -6.38 4.20
N ALA A 89 10.63 -6.08 5.10
CA ALA A 89 9.71 -4.96 4.97
C ALA A 89 10.42 -3.61 4.84
N ARG A 90 11.60 -3.44 5.48
CA ARG A 90 12.43 -2.24 5.33
C ARG A 90 12.97 -2.02 3.92
N ARG A 91 12.97 -3.04 3.05
CA ARG A 91 13.41 -2.96 1.65
C ARG A 91 12.24 -2.88 0.66
N ALA A 92 11.00 -3.03 1.12
CA ALA A 92 9.83 -2.95 0.26
C ALA A 92 9.40 -1.49 0.03
N PRO A 93 9.46 -0.95 -1.21
CA PRO A 93 9.02 0.40 -1.50
C PRO A 93 7.55 0.62 -1.10
N GLY A 94 7.24 1.76 -0.51
CA GLY A 94 5.93 2.09 0.05
C GLY A 94 5.65 1.50 1.44
N LEU A 95 6.26 0.37 1.82
CA LEU A 95 6.17 -0.16 3.19
C LEU A 95 7.30 0.36 4.09
N ALA A 96 8.51 0.50 3.55
CA ALA A 96 9.68 0.99 4.29
C ALA A 96 9.46 2.38 4.91
N ASN A 97 8.82 3.31 4.18
CA ASN A 97 8.54 4.65 4.71
C ASN A 97 7.47 4.63 5.81
N LEU A 98 6.55 3.66 5.80
CA LEU A 98 5.63 3.44 6.92
C LEU A 98 6.37 3.04 8.20
N LEU A 99 7.48 2.32 8.04
CA LEU A 99 8.40 1.88 9.09
C LEU A 99 9.46 2.94 9.45
N GLY A 100 9.39 4.13 8.86
CA GLY A 100 10.28 5.24 9.18
C GLY A 100 11.64 5.21 8.49
N VAL A 101 11.82 4.39 7.44
CA VAL A 101 13.11 4.23 6.75
C VAL A 101 12.97 4.27 5.23
N CYS A 102 14.04 4.67 4.54
CA CYS A 102 14.12 4.63 3.09
C CYS A 102 14.44 3.22 2.61
N HIS A 103 13.66 2.71 1.65
CA HIS A 103 13.88 1.37 1.08
C HIS A 103 15.22 1.22 0.33
N ALA A 104 15.78 2.32 -0.20
CA ALA A 104 17.03 2.30 -0.97
C ALA A 104 18.26 2.49 -0.07
N CYS A 105 18.32 3.59 0.69
CA CYS A 105 19.52 3.95 1.47
C CYS A 105 19.43 3.62 2.96
N GLY A 106 18.27 3.20 3.47
CA GLY A 106 18.05 2.96 4.90
C GLY A 106 17.95 4.22 5.78
N GLY A 107 18.16 5.41 5.21
CA GLY A 107 18.03 6.67 5.94
C GLY A 107 16.62 6.93 6.45
N GLY A 108 16.49 7.77 7.50
CA GLY A 108 15.19 8.09 8.09
C GLY A 108 14.21 8.70 7.09
N ALA A 109 12.96 8.24 7.15
CA ALA A 109 11.85 8.73 6.34
C ALA A 109 10.60 8.90 7.21
N THR A 110 9.71 9.80 6.83
CA THR A 110 8.38 9.94 7.45
C THR A 110 7.30 9.38 6.53
N GLN A 111 6.18 8.95 7.11
CA GLN A 111 5.05 8.41 6.33
C GLN A 111 4.45 9.42 5.34
N LYS A 112 4.67 10.72 5.57
CA LYS A 112 4.19 11.82 4.73
C LYS A 112 5.18 12.25 3.65
N ASP A 113 6.41 11.73 3.67
CA ASP A 113 7.38 12.05 2.63
C ASP A 113 6.97 11.35 1.32
N TYR A 114 7.08 12.07 0.20
CA TYR A 114 6.90 11.51 -1.15
C TYR A 114 8.22 11.06 -1.77
N VAL A 115 9.35 11.58 -1.27
CA VAL A 115 10.71 11.29 -1.70
C VAL A 115 11.63 11.20 -0.50
N CYS A 116 12.64 10.34 -0.56
CA CYS A 116 13.67 10.27 0.46
C CYS A 116 14.52 11.55 0.45
N ARG A 117 14.66 12.21 1.60
CA ARG A 117 15.48 13.43 1.72
C ARG A 117 16.98 13.17 1.63
N HIS A 118 17.41 11.91 1.77
CA HIS A 118 18.82 11.54 1.73
C HIS A 118 19.29 11.16 0.31
N CYS A 119 18.56 10.30 -0.39
CA CYS A 119 18.96 9.79 -1.71
C CYS A 119 18.01 10.16 -2.86
N GLY A 120 16.93 10.92 -2.60
CA GLY A 120 16.00 11.40 -3.62
C GLY A 120 15.02 10.36 -4.18
N VAL A 121 15.10 9.09 -3.79
CA VAL A 121 14.21 8.04 -4.31
C VAL A 121 12.75 8.33 -3.93
N ALA A 122 11.82 8.14 -4.87
CA ALA A 122 10.40 8.30 -4.62
C ALA A 122 9.83 7.17 -3.74
N PHE A 123 8.82 7.49 -2.94
CA PHE A 123 8.04 6.50 -2.21
C PHE A 123 6.72 6.26 -2.96
N PRO A 124 6.63 5.18 -3.77
CA PRO A 124 5.40 4.89 -4.47
C PRO A 124 4.29 4.59 -3.45
N SER A 125 3.14 5.23 -3.62
CA SER A 125 1.91 4.80 -2.95
C SER A 125 1.35 3.64 -3.77
N PRO A 126 1.40 2.39 -3.30
CA PRO A 126 0.83 1.28 -4.07
C PRO A 126 -0.66 1.54 -4.30
N GLY A 127 -1.04 1.59 -5.59
CA GLY A 127 -2.43 1.68 -6.03
C GLY A 127 -3.22 0.43 -5.66
N ASP A 128 -4.53 0.61 -5.56
CA ASP A 128 -5.43 -0.29 -4.87
C ASP A 128 -5.66 -1.62 -5.60
N ARG A 129 -6.11 -2.61 -4.81
CA ARG A 129 -6.55 -4.00 -5.02
C ARG A 129 -7.16 -4.41 -6.38
N GLN A 130 -7.46 -3.48 -7.26
CA GLN A 130 -8.29 -3.61 -8.46
C GLN A 130 -7.69 -4.48 -9.57
N HIS A 131 -6.39 -4.77 -9.54
CA HIS A 131 -5.73 -5.54 -10.61
C HIS A 131 -5.65 -7.05 -10.38
N MET A 132 -6.29 -7.59 -9.33
CA MET A 132 -6.18 -9.01 -8.96
C MET A 132 -7.44 -9.85 -9.20
N GLY A 133 -8.45 -9.30 -9.90
CA GLY A 133 -9.74 -9.98 -10.06
C GLY A 133 -10.49 -10.17 -8.73
N LEU A 134 -10.09 -9.45 -7.68
CA LEU A 134 -10.81 -9.40 -6.42
C LEU A 134 -12.04 -8.50 -6.59
N VAL A 135 -13.20 -8.97 -6.11
CA VAL A 135 -14.43 -8.15 -6.05
C VAL A 135 -14.16 -6.90 -5.22
N ASP A 136 -14.82 -5.79 -5.59
CA ASP A 136 -14.79 -4.54 -4.85
C ASP A 136 -15.08 -4.75 -3.36
N SER A 137 -14.43 -3.93 -2.52
CA SER A 137 -14.66 -3.96 -1.09
C SER A 137 -16.10 -3.56 -0.78
N ARG A 138 -16.91 -4.51 -0.32
CA ARG A 138 -18.26 -4.22 0.15
C ARG A 138 -18.22 -3.84 1.63
N PRO A 139 -18.86 -2.74 2.06
CA PRO A 139 -18.95 -2.44 3.48
C PRO A 139 -19.61 -3.61 4.22
N LEU A 140 -19.14 -3.87 5.45
CA LEU A 140 -19.73 -4.89 6.31
C LEU A 140 -20.92 -4.26 7.05
N PRO A 141 -22.07 -4.97 7.18
CA PRO A 141 -23.22 -4.45 7.90
C PRO A 141 -22.85 -4.08 9.34
N GLY A 142 -23.28 -2.89 9.79
CA GLY A 142 -22.96 -2.34 11.10
C GLY A 142 -21.56 -1.74 11.25
N ARG A 143 -20.75 -1.72 10.18
CA ARG A 143 -19.43 -1.06 10.13
C ARG A 143 -19.35 0.11 9.16
N ASP A 144 -20.50 0.57 8.66
CA ASP A 144 -20.53 1.81 7.88
C ASP A 144 -19.92 2.92 8.73
N ARG A 145 -18.75 3.37 8.30
CA ARG A 145 -18.09 4.52 8.91
C ARG A 145 -19.05 5.68 8.76
N ALA A 146 -19.17 6.51 9.80
CA ALA A 146 -19.88 7.78 9.73
C ALA A 146 -19.50 8.59 8.47
N GLU A 147 -18.29 8.41 7.95
CA GLU A 147 -17.78 8.98 6.69
C GLU A 147 -18.53 8.55 5.41
N ALA A 148 -19.04 7.31 5.34
CA ALA A 148 -19.83 6.84 4.19
C ALA A 148 -21.26 7.43 4.20
N ILE A 149 -21.80 7.70 5.40
CA ILE A 149 -23.08 8.40 5.55
C ILE A 149 -22.93 9.87 5.11
N VAL A 150 -21.78 10.50 5.40
CA VAL A 150 -21.50 11.90 5.01
C VAL A 150 -21.30 12.07 3.50
N SER A 151 -20.86 11.04 2.77
CA SER A 151 -20.63 11.13 1.31
C SER A 151 -21.86 10.78 0.46
N VAL A 152 -22.82 10.03 1.00
CA VAL A 152 -24.14 9.81 0.36
C VAL A 152 -25.11 10.94 0.68
N ALA A 153 -24.95 11.63 1.82
CA ALA A 153 -25.66 12.87 2.14
C ALA A 153 -25.05 14.08 1.42
N GLY A 154 -25.11 14.11 0.09
CA GLY A 154 -24.91 15.34 -0.66
C GLY A 154 -25.98 16.40 -0.29
N PRO A 155 -25.74 17.70 -0.54
CA PRO A 155 -26.67 18.77 -0.21
C PRO A 155 -27.90 18.75 -1.15
N SER A 156 -28.84 17.85 -0.87
CA SER A 156 -30.13 17.81 -1.54
C SER A 156 -31.27 17.94 -0.53
N VAL A 157 -31.34 19.09 0.16
CA VAL A 157 -32.63 19.60 0.63
C VAL A 157 -32.63 21.12 0.44
N ARG A 158 -33.23 21.55 -0.67
CA ARG A 158 -33.81 22.88 -0.76
C ARG A 158 -34.89 22.96 0.33
N ALA A 159 -34.78 23.99 1.15
CA ALA A 159 -35.83 24.42 2.05
C ALA A 159 -37.15 24.60 1.28
N GLY A 160 -38.19 23.95 1.77
CA GLY A 160 -39.56 24.12 1.31
C GLY A 160 -40.50 23.23 2.12
N GLY A 161 -41.19 23.83 3.09
CA GLY A 161 -42.44 23.28 3.62
C GLY A 161 -42.34 22.46 4.90
N GLU A 162 -42.53 23.15 6.02
CA GLU A 162 -43.47 22.81 7.12
C GLU A 162 -43.49 21.39 7.70
N GLY A 163 -43.15 21.30 9.00
CA GLY A 163 -43.69 20.27 9.89
C GLY A 163 -42.65 19.42 10.61
N TRP A 164 -41.99 19.97 11.63
CA TRP A 164 -41.34 19.16 12.68
C TRP A 164 -41.91 19.54 14.04
N ALA A 165 -42.48 18.55 14.72
CA ALA A 165 -42.52 18.49 16.17
C ALA A 165 -42.12 17.07 16.57
N PHE A 166 -40.86 16.87 16.98
CA PHE A 166 -40.52 16.34 18.30
C PHE A 166 -39.00 16.21 18.51
N ASN A 167 -38.57 16.72 19.67
CA ASN A 167 -37.32 16.49 20.43
C ASN A 167 -36.00 17.15 20.03
N ARG A 168 -35.95 18.41 20.46
CA ARG A 168 -34.86 19.18 21.07
C ARG A 168 -34.32 18.52 22.36
N VAL A 169 -33.11 17.94 22.33
CA VAL A 169 -32.16 17.87 23.47
C VAL A 169 -30.74 17.85 22.88
N LEU A 170 -29.82 18.61 23.48
CA LEU A 170 -28.42 18.90 23.08
C LEU A 170 -28.23 20.17 22.23
N ALA A 171 -28.72 21.29 22.78
CA ALA A 171 -28.09 22.59 22.57
C ALA A 171 -27.16 22.83 23.76
N ASP A 172 -25.86 22.67 23.53
CA ASP A 172 -24.78 23.47 24.13
C ASP A 172 -23.45 22.96 23.58
N SER A 173 -23.03 23.53 22.45
CA SER A 173 -21.64 23.52 22.01
C SER A 173 -21.42 24.80 21.21
N PRO A 174 -20.35 25.57 21.50
CA PRO A 174 -20.14 26.87 20.90
C PRO A 174 -19.87 26.75 19.39
N SER A 175 -20.59 27.57 18.63
CA SER A 175 -20.37 27.80 17.20
C SER A 175 -18.95 28.33 16.99
N ILE A 176 -18.17 27.61 16.19
CA ILE A 176 -16.92 28.13 15.62
C ILE A 176 -17.30 28.78 14.29
N ASP A 177 -17.16 30.09 14.23
CA ASP A 177 -17.39 30.92 13.06
C ASP A 177 -16.48 30.50 11.90
N ALA A 178 -17.09 30.36 10.73
CA ALA A 178 -16.42 30.15 9.45
C ALA A 178 -15.97 31.49 8.88
N GLU A 179 -14.96 32.12 9.50
CA GLU A 179 -14.23 33.24 8.91
C GLU A 179 -12.73 33.08 9.14
N GLY A 180 -11.95 33.11 8.05
CA GLY A 180 -10.52 33.38 8.09
C GLY A 180 -9.62 32.20 8.45
N VAL A 181 -9.33 31.34 7.47
CA VAL A 181 -8.06 30.59 7.47
C VAL A 181 -6.92 31.58 7.20
N THR A 182 -6.59 32.37 8.22
CA THR A 182 -5.26 32.96 8.34
C THR A 182 -4.31 31.81 8.64
N LEU A 183 -3.42 31.57 7.70
CA LEU A 183 -2.34 30.60 7.81
C LEU A 183 -1.45 31.03 8.98
N HIS A 184 -1.68 30.47 10.17
CA HIS A 184 -0.73 30.55 11.27
C HIS A 184 0.54 29.82 10.82
N ILE A 185 1.47 30.60 10.27
CA ILE A 185 2.88 30.25 10.16
C ILE A 185 3.37 30.08 11.60
N GLY A 186 3.24 28.85 12.11
CA GLY A 186 3.96 28.44 13.29
C GLY A 186 5.44 28.59 12.99
N ARG A 187 6.04 29.69 13.44
CA ARG A 187 7.49 29.86 13.57
C ARG A 187 8.00 28.71 14.43
N ARG A 188 8.32 27.58 13.82
CA ARG A 188 9.13 26.54 14.47
C ARG A 188 10.45 27.22 14.83
N ARG A 189 10.66 27.41 16.13
CA ARG A 189 11.95 27.83 16.70
C ARG A 189 13.05 27.05 15.98
N ARG A 190 13.90 27.77 15.25
CA ARG A 190 15.24 27.27 14.89
C ARG A 190 15.84 26.77 16.20
N ARG A 191 15.91 25.45 16.40
CA ARG A 191 16.80 24.90 17.42
C ARG A 191 18.19 25.37 17.00
N SER A 192 18.75 26.28 17.79
CA SER A 192 20.08 26.82 17.53
C SER A 192 21.06 25.66 17.41
N PRO A 193 22.07 25.74 16.52
CA PRO A 193 23.09 24.70 16.35
C PRO A 193 23.96 24.46 17.60
N LEU A 194 23.65 25.13 18.73
CA LEU A 194 24.39 25.05 19.99
C LEU A 194 23.85 23.99 20.96
N TRP A 195 22.68 23.40 20.72
CA TRP A 195 22.17 22.30 21.56
C TRP A 195 23.18 21.14 21.72
N PRO A 196 23.80 20.59 20.64
CA PRO A 196 24.73 19.48 20.81
C PRO A 196 25.96 19.88 21.67
N VAL A 197 26.39 21.15 21.61
CA VAL A 197 27.49 21.66 22.44
C VAL A 197 27.08 21.75 23.90
N ALA A 198 25.90 22.28 24.20
CA ALA A 198 25.38 22.38 25.57
C ALA A 198 25.19 21.00 26.23
N ALA A 199 24.76 19.99 25.47
CA ALA A 199 24.62 18.62 25.96
C ALA A 199 25.97 17.96 26.29
N MET A 200 27.01 18.19 25.47
CA MET A 200 28.36 17.70 25.76
C MET A 200 28.96 18.36 27.01
N VAL A 201 28.80 19.68 27.17
CA VAL A 201 29.28 20.40 28.37
C VAL A 201 28.59 19.89 29.64
N ALA A 202 27.28 19.62 29.58
CA ALA A 202 26.55 19.06 30.71
C ALA A 202 27.04 17.64 31.08
N CYS A 203 27.27 16.76 30.10
CA CYS A 203 27.84 15.43 30.37
C CYS A 203 29.26 15.51 30.96
N ALA A 204 30.11 16.41 30.46
CA ALA A 204 31.46 16.58 30.98
C ALA A 204 31.47 17.08 32.43
N LEU A 205 30.55 17.97 32.80
CA LEU A 205 30.41 18.45 34.19
C LEU A 205 29.94 17.34 35.14
N VAL A 206 28.99 16.49 34.73
CA VAL A 206 28.51 15.37 35.58
C VAL A 206 29.63 14.34 35.81
N VAL A 207 30.42 14.01 34.78
CA VAL A 207 31.55 13.08 34.92
C VAL A 207 32.69 13.70 35.75
N GLY A 208 32.99 14.98 35.55
CA GLY A 208 34.01 15.69 36.32
C GLY A 208 33.68 15.79 37.82
N VAL A 209 32.42 16.07 38.16
CA VAL A 209 31.97 16.12 39.56
C VAL A 209 31.92 14.72 40.19
N GLY A 210 31.53 13.68 39.43
CA GLY A 210 31.55 12.30 39.90
C GLY A 210 32.95 11.78 40.24
N LEU A 211 33.97 12.18 39.47
CA LEU A 211 35.36 11.81 39.73
C LEU A 211 36.00 12.64 40.84
N GLY A 212 35.60 13.91 41.01
CA GLY A 212 36.15 14.79 42.06
C GLY A 212 35.72 14.42 43.49
N VAL A 213 34.56 13.78 43.65
CA VAL A 213 34.02 13.41 44.99
C VAL A 213 34.47 12.00 45.43
N GLY A 214 34.97 11.16 44.53
CA GLY A 214 35.26 9.75 44.80
C GLY A 214 36.68 9.40 45.28
N ILE A 215 37.65 10.33 45.28
CA ILE A 215 39.07 10.01 45.56
C ILE A 215 39.40 10.06 47.07
N GLY A 216 38.46 10.50 47.91
CA GLY A 216 38.71 10.75 49.33
C GLY A 216 38.06 9.77 50.30
N ARG A 217 38.18 8.45 50.11
CA ARG A 217 38.11 7.41 51.19
C ARG A 217 37.98 6.01 50.60
N LEU A 218 39.03 5.20 50.74
CA LEU A 218 38.96 3.79 51.17
C LEU A 218 40.39 3.19 51.24
N PRO A 219 40.94 2.97 52.44
CA PRO A 219 42.03 2.03 52.63
C PRO A 219 41.48 0.66 53.09
N GLY A 220 42.03 -0.39 52.50
CA GLY A 220 42.10 -1.72 53.12
C GLY A 220 40.92 -2.65 52.86
N LEU A 221 41.20 -3.74 52.14
CA LEU A 221 40.80 -5.15 52.39
C LEU A 221 41.44 -5.97 51.25
N LEU A 222 42.58 -6.64 51.47
CA LEU A 222 42.69 -8.07 51.83
C LEU A 222 41.88 -8.96 50.86
N GLN A 223 42.55 -9.56 49.88
CA GLN A 223 42.97 -10.96 49.88
C GLN A 223 41.79 -11.94 49.97
N ASP A 224 41.55 -12.67 48.89
CA ASP A 224 41.66 -14.14 48.94
C ASP A 224 41.80 -14.72 47.52
N GLY A 225 42.71 -15.68 47.41
CA GLY A 225 43.06 -16.37 46.19
C GLY A 225 42.07 -17.47 45.82
N VAL A 226 41.94 -17.70 44.52
CA VAL A 226 41.24 -18.87 43.97
C VAL A 226 42.21 -19.58 43.02
N THR A 227 42.56 -20.81 43.41
CA THR A 227 43.31 -21.80 42.63
C THR A 227 42.47 -22.38 41.49
N PRO A 228 43.07 -22.78 40.35
CA PRO A 228 42.37 -23.54 39.32
C PRO A 228 42.51 -25.05 39.58
N GLU A 229 41.40 -25.73 39.87
CA GLU A 229 41.34 -27.20 39.88
C GLU A 229 40.98 -27.73 38.50
N ALA A 230 41.85 -28.61 38.00
CA ALA A 230 41.65 -29.42 36.82
C ALA A 230 40.58 -30.49 37.09
N SER A 231 39.59 -30.61 36.19
CA SER A 231 38.69 -31.76 36.16
C SER A 231 38.86 -32.51 34.85
N SER A 232 39.44 -33.70 34.99
CA SER A 232 39.67 -34.70 33.97
C SER A 232 38.54 -35.73 33.94
N ARG A 233 38.35 -36.33 32.76
CA ARG A 233 37.75 -37.67 32.48
C ARG A 233 36.22 -37.80 32.52
N GLY A 234 35.70 -38.13 31.33
CA GLY A 234 34.42 -38.79 31.12
C GLY A 234 34.34 -39.30 29.69
N ALA A 235 34.94 -40.47 29.45
CA ALA A 235 34.83 -41.26 28.22
C ALA A 235 33.49 -42.02 28.16
N MET A 236 33.25 -42.69 27.03
CA MET A 236 32.10 -43.56 26.66
C MET A 236 30.94 -42.79 26.00
N ALA A 237 30.36 -43.17 24.86
CA ALA A 237 30.51 -44.36 24.03
C ALA A 237 30.16 -44.05 22.57
N ALA A 238 30.90 -44.68 21.67
CA ALA A 238 30.55 -44.83 20.27
C ALA A 238 29.33 -45.76 20.14
N GLY A 239 28.38 -45.38 19.29
CA GLY A 239 27.28 -46.21 18.83
C GLY A 239 27.18 -46.10 17.32
N GLU A 240 27.99 -46.90 16.63
CA GLU A 240 27.85 -47.18 15.20
C GLU A 240 26.58 -48.03 15.01
N GLY A 241 25.55 -47.40 14.42
CA GLY A 241 24.30 -48.03 14.01
C GLY A 241 24.31 -48.25 12.50
N GLU A 242 24.51 -49.51 12.14
CA GLU A 242 24.67 -50.05 10.81
C GLU A 242 23.36 -50.10 10.00
N ARG A 243 23.47 -49.80 8.69
CA ARG A 243 22.68 -50.28 7.53
C ARG A 243 21.14 -50.35 7.60
N ALA A 244 20.49 -49.61 6.70
CA ALA A 244 19.52 -50.18 5.76
C ALA A 244 19.31 -49.24 4.56
N ALA A 245 19.88 -49.59 3.42
CA ALA A 245 19.47 -49.07 2.12
C ALA A 245 18.17 -49.77 1.69
N PRO A 246 17.14 -49.06 1.21
CA PRO A 246 16.10 -49.67 0.43
C PRO A 246 16.51 -49.69 -1.05
N THR A 247 16.44 -50.90 -1.58
CA THR A 247 16.60 -51.32 -2.96
C THR A 247 15.76 -50.51 -3.94
N ARG A 248 16.44 -50.13 -5.02
CA ARG A 248 15.92 -49.90 -6.37
C ARG A 248 15.25 -51.19 -6.85
N ASP A 249 13.95 -51.13 -7.17
CA ASP A 249 13.28 -51.86 -8.25
C ASP A 249 11.76 -51.82 -8.05
N GLN A 250 11.10 -51.00 -8.85
CA GLN A 250 9.91 -51.45 -9.60
C GLN A 250 9.58 -50.41 -10.66
N ALA A 251 10.04 -50.73 -11.87
CA ALA A 251 9.45 -50.25 -13.09
C ALA A 251 7.98 -50.67 -13.13
N SER A 252 7.09 -49.71 -13.38
CA SER A 252 5.77 -49.98 -13.93
C SER A 252 5.55 -48.94 -14.99
N GLY A 253 5.68 -49.39 -16.23
CA GLY A 253 5.37 -48.61 -17.41
C GLY A 253 3.90 -48.20 -17.38
N VAL A 254 3.66 -46.93 -17.62
CA VAL A 254 2.36 -46.45 -18.05
C VAL A 254 2.56 -45.91 -19.45
N ALA A 255 1.76 -46.46 -20.34
CA ALA A 255 1.78 -46.26 -21.78
C ALA A 255 1.79 -44.78 -22.16
N ALA A 256 2.69 -44.45 -23.08
CA ALA A 256 2.56 -43.27 -23.91
C ALA A 256 1.41 -43.52 -24.88
N GLU A 257 0.24 -42.95 -24.58
CA GLU A 257 -0.81 -42.81 -25.58
C GLU A 257 -0.46 -41.65 -26.50
N ASP A 258 -0.20 -42.05 -27.73
CA ASP A 258 0.01 -41.30 -28.95
C ASP A 258 -1.25 -40.48 -29.29
N VAL A 259 -1.28 -39.21 -28.88
CA VAL A 259 -2.34 -38.28 -29.30
C VAL A 259 -1.86 -37.52 -30.53
N GLY A 260 -2.40 -37.98 -31.66
CA GLY A 260 -2.03 -37.55 -32.99
C GLY A 260 -2.14 -36.06 -33.26
N THR A 261 -1.11 -35.58 -33.94
CA THR A 261 -1.05 -34.35 -34.73
C THR A 261 -2.13 -34.33 -35.81
N GLY A 262 -3.27 -33.71 -35.52
CA GLY A 262 -4.29 -33.32 -36.49
C GLY A 262 -4.02 -31.91 -37.04
N VAL A 263 -3.07 -31.80 -37.97
CA VAL A 263 -2.89 -30.60 -38.80
C VAL A 263 -4.05 -30.50 -39.79
N ARG A 264 -5.08 -29.71 -39.48
CA ARG A 264 -6.06 -29.27 -40.48
C ARG A 264 -5.59 -27.96 -41.10
N ARG A 265 -5.04 -28.12 -42.32
CA ARG A 265 -4.87 -27.06 -43.32
C ARG A 265 -6.26 -26.62 -43.76
N SER A 266 -6.69 -25.44 -43.34
CA SER A 266 -7.86 -24.78 -43.92
C SER A 266 -7.39 -23.75 -44.94
N THR A 267 -7.95 -23.93 -46.12
CA THR A 267 -7.80 -23.22 -47.39
C THR A 267 -8.00 -21.71 -47.30
N GLU A 268 -7.19 -21.04 -48.13
CA GLU A 268 -7.42 -19.76 -48.81
C GLU A 268 -8.82 -19.16 -48.68
N SER A 269 -8.87 -17.90 -48.23
CA SER A 269 -9.98 -16.99 -48.49
C SER A 269 -9.41 -15.67 -48.98
N ALA A 270 -9.80 -15.32 -50.20
CA ALA A 270 -9.39 -14.15 -50.96
C ALA A 270 -9.75 -12.82 -50.25
N PRO A 271 -9.00 -11.73 -50.50
CA PRO A 271 -9.34 -10.42 -49.96
C PRO A 271 -10.53 -9.80 -50.70
N LEU A 272 -11.62 -9.55 -49.97
CA LEU A 272 -12.68 -8.63 -50.39
C LEU A 272 -12.10 -7.21 -50.46
N ARG A 273 -12.13 -6.62 -51.65
CA ARG A 273 -11.99 -5.17 -51.86
C ARG A 273 -13.19 -4.48 -51.21
N ALA A 274 -12.93 -3.63 -50.22
CA ALA A 274 -13.92 -2.66 -49.75
C ALA A 274 -13.76 -1.39 -50.60
N ASP A 275 -14.83 -1.04 -51.31
CA ASP A 275 -14.99 0.22 -52.00
C ASP A 275 -14.93 1.38 -50.98
N VAL A 276 -14.07 2.35 -51.26
CA VAL A 276 -13.97 3.62 -50.54
C VAL A 276 -15.13 4.48 -51.03
N GLY A 277 -16.20 4.53 -50.25
CA GLY A 277 -17.33 5.43 -50.45
C GLY A 277 -16.94 6.88 -50.14
N GLU A 278 -17.28 7.74 -51.08
CA GLU A 278 -17.23 9.21 -51.08
C GLU A 278 -17.67 9.83 -49.74
N ALA A 279 -16.85 10.72 -49.18
CA ALA A 279 -17.17 11.46 -47.97
C ALA A 279 -18.08 12.65 -48.30
N ASP A 280 -19.38 12.50 -48.04
CA ASP A 280 -20.33 13.62 -48.06
C ASP A 280 -20.00 14.63 -46.95
N ALA A 281 -19.80 15.89 -47.35
CA ALA A 281 -19.57 17.01 -46.47
C ALA A 281 -20.81 17.30 -45.61
N LEU A 282 -20.65 17.25 -44.30
CA LEU A 282 -21.69 17.65 -43.34
C LEU A 282 -21.86 19.19 -43.35
N PRO A 283 -23.11 19.70 -43.28
CA PRO A 283 -23.41 21.14 -43.33
C PRO A 283 -22.98 21.85 -42.03
N ALA A 284 -22.48 23.08 -42.20
CA ALA A 284 -21.82 23.91 -41.20
C ALA A 284 -22.67 24.33 -39.98
N GLU A 285 -23.97 24.08 -39.97
CA GLU A 285 -24.89 24.59 -38.94
C GLU A 285 -24.87 23.78 -37.63
N ARG A 286 -24.24 22.59 -37.59
CA ARG A 286 -24.12 21.77 -36.36
C ARG A 286 -22.92 22.17 -35.48
N ILE A 287 -22.06 23.09 -35.93
CA ILE A 287 -20.84 23.48 -35.19
C ILE A 287 -21.15 24.45 -34.04
N GLU A 288 -22.16 25.31 -34.18
CA GLU A 288 -22.44 26.36 -33.17
C GLU A 288 -23.13 25.83 -31.91
N GLU A 289 -23.96 24.78 -32.02
CA GLU A 289 -24.66 24.20 -30.87
C GLU A 289 -23.69 23.41 -29.95
N SER A 290 -22.59 22.89 -30.51
CA SER A 290 -21.52 22.23 -29.74
C SER A 290 -20.71 23.21 -28.88
N ALA A 291 -20.52 24.45 -29.36
CA ALA A 291 -19.71 25.47 -28.68
C ALA A 291 -20.40 26.06 -27.43
N VAL A 292 -21.72 25.90 -27.30
CA VAL A 292 -22.50 26.34 -26.13
C VAL A 292 -22.58 25.25 -25.06
N ALA A 293 -22.70 23.98 -25.47
CA ALA A 293 -22.63 22.83 -24.56
C ALA A 293 -21.20 22.61 -24.01
N GLU A 294 -20.15 22.95 -24.77
CA GLU A 294 -18.75 22.89 -24.35
C GLU A 294 -18.38 23.84 -23.20
N ARG A 295 -19.22 24.85 -22.88
CA ARG A 295 -18.93 25.82 -21.79
C ARG A 295 -19.34 25.36 -20.40
N ALA A 296 -20.14 24.28 -20.27
CA ALA A 296 -20.66 23.85 -18.98
C ALA A 296 -19.72 22.93 -18.18
N GLY A 297 -18.81 22.22 -18.85
CA GLY A 297 -17.74 21.45 -18.19
C GLY A 297 -16.61 22.38 -17.78
N GLY A 298 -16.47 22.66 -16.47
CA GLY A 298 -15.39 23.51 -15.96
C GLY A 298 -14.02 23.03 -16.42
N TRP A 299 -13.06 23.94 -16.63
CA TRP A 299 -11.72 23.63 -17.17
C TRP A 299 -11.01 22.47 -16.44
N ASN A 300 -11.27 22.30 -15.13
CA ASN A 300 -10.78 21.19 -14.31
C ASN A 300 -11.20 19.83 -14.85
N GLU A 301 -12.47 19.68 -15.25
CA GLU A 301 -13.02 18.42 -15.74
C GLU A 301 -12.39 18.06 -17.10
N ARG A 302 -12.23 19.06 -17.97
CA ARG A 302 -11.51 18.91 -19.24
C ARG A 302 -10.04 18.54 -19.04
N LEU A 303 -9.35 19.16 -18.08
CA LEU A 303 -7.97 18.83 -17.75
C LEU A 303 -7.86 17.38 -17.23
N VAL A 304 -8.76 16.96 -16.36
CA VAL A 304 -8.79 15.59 -15.82
C VAL A 304 -9.02 14.57 -16.94
N SER A 305 -10.01 14.79 -17.82
CA SER A 305 -10.28 13.88 -18.94
C SER A 305 -9.07 13.73 -19.87
N LEU A 306 -8.40 14.84 -20.22
CA LEU A 306 -7.18 14.80 -21.05
C LEU A 306 -6.02 14.04 -20.38
N LEU A 307 -5.92 14.12 -19.05
CA LEU A 307 -4.87 13.41 -18.29
C LEU A 307 -5.18 11.91 -18.11
N LEU A 308 -6.45 11.52 -18.14
CA LEU A 308 -6.89 10.13 -18.02
C LEU A 308 -6.65 9.32 -19.31
N GLU A 309 -6.72 9.95 -20.48
CA GLU A 309 -6.46 9.29 -21.77
C GLU A 309 -5.01 8.80 -21.93
N ASP A 310 -4.07 9.35 -21.14
CA ASP A 310 -2.64 8.99 -21.07
C ASP A 310 -1.89 8.88 -22.42
N SER A 311 -2.41 9.55 -23.46
CA SER A 311 -1.78 9.63 -24.77
C SER A 311 -0.87 10.87 -24.87
N LEU A 312 0.15 10.83 -25.73
CA LEU A 312 1.04 11.98 -25.92
C LEU A 312 0.27 13.21 -26.41
N GLY A 313 -0.73 13.01 -27.27
CA GLY A 313 -1.60 14.08 -27.77
C GLY A 313 -2.48 14.69 -26.68
N SER A 314 -3.12 13.85 -25.86
CA SER A 314 -4.02 14.31 -24.78
C SER A 314 -3.24 15.10 -23.72
N VAL A 315 -2.05 14.63 -23.34
CA VAL A 315 -1.19 15.34 -22.35
C VAL A 315 -0.57 16.61 -22.95
N ALA A 316 -0.26 16.65 -24.25
CA ALA A 316 0.14 17.88 -24.93
C ALA A 316 -0.99 18.93 -24.91
N THR A 317 -2.22 18.52 -25.19
CA THR A 317 -3.41 19.40 -25.13
C THR A 317 -3.67 19.90 -23.71
N ALA A 318 -3.52 19.03 -22.69
CA ALA A 318 -3.61 19.42 -21.28
C ALA A 318 -2.59 20.50 -20.93
N ARG A 319 -1.37 20.40 -21.45
CA ARG A 319 -0.29 21.37 -21.23
C ARG A 319 -0.61 22.73 -21.83
N GLU A 320 -1.16 22.76 -23.03
CA GLU A 320 -1.55 24.02 -23.68
C GLU A 320 -2.77 24.65 -23.00
N LEU A 321 -3.72 23.83 -22.54
CA LEU A 321 -4.86 24.31 -21.76
C LEU A 321 -4.40 25.03 -20.48
N VAL A 322 -3.45 24.43 -19.73
CA VAL A 322 -2.86 25.05 -18.53
C VAL A 322 -2.13 26.36 -18.87
N ARG A 323 -1.40 26.42 -19.99
CA ARG A 323 -0.71 27.65 -20.40
C ARG A 323 -1.66 28.78 -20.80
N ARG A 324 -2.73 28.45 -21.52
CA ARG A 324 -3.72 29.43 -21.99
C ARG A 324 -4.43 30.08 -20.80
N GLU A 325 -4.97 29.27 -19.90
CA GLU A 325 -5.66 29.76 -18.70
C GLU A 325 -4.71 30.52 -17.76
N GLY A 326 -3.42 30.18 -17.73
CA GLY A 326 -2.41 30.91 -16.98
C GLY A 326 -2.10 32.31 -17.53
N ARG A 327 -2.30 32.54 -18.85
CA ARG A 327 -2.12 33.86 -19.47
C ARG A 327 -3.34 34.77 -19.31
N ASP A 328 -4.54 34.18 -19.29
CA ASP A 328 -5.79 34.95 -19.28
C ASP A 328 -6.08 35.65 -17.95
N GLY A 329 -5.22 35.47 -16.93
CA GLY A 329 -5.26 36.23 -15.68
C GLY A 329 -6.55 36.09 -14.88
N ARG A 330 -7.42 35.14 -15.24
CA ARG A 330 -8.66 34.86 -14.53
C ARG A 330 -8.33 34.41 -13.12
N GLU A 331 -9.18 34.77 -12.15
CA GLU A 331 -9.02 34.57 -10.70
C GLU A 331 -8.66 33.15 -10.25
N HIS A 332 -8.76 32.17 -11.15
CA HIS A 332 -8.30 30.81 -10.94
C HIS A 332 -6.81 30.72 -11.32
N ALA A 333 -5.96 31.45 -10.60
CA ALA A 333 -4.52 31.39 -10.80
C ALA A 333 -4.09 29.92 -10.77
N ILE A 334 -3.69 29.40 -11.93
CA ILE A 334 -3.24 28.03 -12.06
C ILE A 334 -2.06 27.88 -11.11
N SER A 335 -2.24 27.01 -10.12
CA SER A 335 -1.18 26.81 -9.16
C SER A 335 0.07 26.33 -9.92
N PRO A 336 1.28 26.85 -9.62
CA PRO A 336 2.53 26.34 -10.20
C PRO A 336 2.70 24.82 -10.05
N ARG A 337 1.95 24.21 -9.12
CA ARG A 337 1.87 22.76 -8.94
C ARG A 337 1.15 22.03 -10.08
N ALA A 338 0.08 22.61 -10.64
CA ALA A 338 -0.68 22.02 -11.73
C ALA A 338 0.16 21.99 -13.01
N GLU A 339 0.82 23.10 -13.34
CA GLU A 339 1.77 23.17 -14.46
C GLU A 339 2.90 22.16 -14.31
N GLY A 340 3.55 22.12 -13.12
CA GLY A 340 4.59 21.15 -12.83
C GLY A 340 4.12 19.69 -12.87
N TYR A 341 2.84 19.41 -12.58
CA TYR A 341 2.27 18.07 -12.69
C TYR A 341 2.10 17.66 -14.15
N VAL A 342 1.48 18.51 -14.97
CA VAL A 342 1.25 18.22 -16.39
C VAL A 342 2.57 18.07 -17.15
N ASP A 343 3.56 18.92 -16.86
CA ASP A 343 4.88 18.82 -17.46
C ASP A 343 5.59 17.50 -17.11
N ARG A 344 5.49 17.05 -15.86
CA ARG A 344 6.03 15.73 -15.47
C ARG A 344 5.30 14.59 -16.17
N ARG A 345 3.96 14.66 -16.26
CA ARG A 345 3.17 13.63 -16.96
C ARG A 345 3.55 13.56 -18.44
N PHE A 346 3.74 14.71 -19.08
CA PHE A 346 4.18 14.79 -20.48
C PHE A 346 5.53 14.08 -20.69
N GLN A 347 6.52 14.33 -19.82
CA GLN A 347 7.81 13.65 -19.93
C GLN A 347 7.69 12.13 -19.76
N VAL A 348 6.87 11.65 -18.82
CA VAL A 348 6.65 10.21 -18.60
C VAL A 348 6.01 9.56 -19.82
N VAL A 349 4.97 10.16 -20.38
CA VAL A 349 4.29 9.62 -21.58
C VAL A 349 5.23 9.65 -22.77
N ARG A 350 5.96 10.77 -22.97
CA ARG A 350 6.94 10.91 -24.06
C ARG A 350 7.99 9.79 -24.03
N ILE A 351 8.56 9.50 -22.86
CA ILE A 351 9.57 8.44 -22.70
C ILE A 351 8.98 7.06 -23.04
N ARG A 352 7.71 6.81 -22.69
CA ARG A 352 7.03 5.53 -23.00
C ARG A 352 6.71 5.35 -24.49
N THR A 353 6.52 6.44 -25.22
CA THR A 353 6.13 6.43 -26.64
C THR A 353 7.30 6.49 -27.62
N LEU A 354 8.53 6.67 -27.13
CA LEU A 354 9.72 6.62 -27.99
C LEU A 354 10.01 5.16 -28.38
N PRO A 355 10.21 4.87 -29.67
CA PRO A 355 10.46 3.52 -30.18
C PRO A 355 11.81 2.93 -29.74
#